data_AF-A0AAD6RW47-F1
#
_entry.id   AF-A0AAD6RW47-F1
#
_cell.length_a   1.000
_cell.length_b   1.000
_cell.length_c   1.000
_cell.angle_alpha   90.00
_cell.angle_beta   90.00
_cell.angle_gamma   90.00
#
_symmetry.space_group_name_H-M   'P 1'
#
loop_
_entity.id
_entity.type
_entity.pdbx_description
1 polymer ?
#
loop_
_entity_poly.entity_id
_entity_poly.type
_entity_poly.pdbx_seq_one_letter_code
_entity_poly.pdbx_strand_id
1 'polypeptide(L)'
;MFDYHVPHLGFLATRLLPCGSIDKPIQKFTGNSDCGNAPTDAMTEQLHAFSHFIGVYSDGDAMLCDLQGLYDRRKVMVLIDPQMHTGETNSENRIYWDNGPVAIKQFMDHHLRVCSENGVCNRLGLQELQYEPASPNSPRPQTPPPQSNIRPRSVSHSPRERKKPHRAGTFKPSLH
;
A
#
# COMPACT_ATOMS: atom_id res chain seq x y z
N MET A 1 34.80 -29.84 -14.85
CA MET A 1 34.05 -28.93 -15.75
C MET A 1 32.71 -28.73 -15.06
N PHE A 2 32.55 -27.63 -14.32
CA PHE A 2 31.32 -27.39 -13.54
C PHE A 2 30.39 -26.52 -14.39
N ASP A 3 29.30 -27.12 -14.86
CA ASP A 3 28.19 -26.40 -15.48
C ASP A 3 27.52 -25.53 -14.42
N TYR A 4 27.80 -24.24 -14.47
CA TYR A 4 27.08 -23.23 -13.70
C TYR A 4 25.72 -22.97 -14.37
N HIS A 5 24.74 -23.83 -14.09
CA HIS A 5 23.34 -23.56 -14.41
C HIS A 5 22.77 -22.56 -13.39
N VAL A 6 23.04 -21.27 -13.61
CA VAL A 6 22.11 -20.24 -13.13
C VAL A 6 21.10 -20.05 -14.26
N PRO A 7 19.81 -20.41 -14.08
CA PRO A 7 18.85 -20.56 -15.18
C PRO A 7 18.52 -19.26 -15.94
N HIS A 8 19.00 -18.10 -15.47
CA HIS A 8 18.74 -16.80 -16.06
C HIS A 8 20.01 -15.94 -16.13
N LEU A 9 20.17 -15.19 -17.24
CA LEU A 9 21.30 -14.30 -17.51
C LEU A 9 21.39 -13.08 -16.55
N GLY A 10 20.39 -12.88 -15.69
CA GLY A 10 20.35 -11.78 -14.74
C GLY A 10 19.50 -12.11 -13.51
N PHE A 11 19.70 -11.34 -12.43
CA PHE A 11 18.96 -11.44 -11.19
C PHE A 11 18.59 -10.05 -10.67
N LEU A 12 17.48 -9.97 -9.94
CA LEU A 12 17.13 -8.77 -9.18
C LEU A 12 17.89 -8.76 -7.86
N ALA A 13 18.42 -7.61 -7.49
CA ALA A 13 19.08 -7.41 -6.21
C ALA A 13 18.50 -6.19 -5.51
N THR A 14 18.20 -6.32 -4.23
CA THR A 14 17.76 -5.23 -3.35
C THR A 14 18.76 -5.04 -2.21
N ARG A 15 18.58 -3.97 -1.43
CA ARG A 15 19.39 -3.76 -0.23
C ARG A 15 19.10 -4.86 0.79
N LEU A 16 20.16 -5.40 1.38
CA LEU A 16 20.05 -6.37 2.45
C LEU A 16 19.38 -5.74 3.67
N LEU A 17 18.20 -6.26 4.03
CA LEU A 17 17.52 -5.91 5.28
C LEU A 17 18.17 -6.65 6.46
N PRO A 18 18.01 -6.15 7.70
CA PRO A 18 18.51 -6.85 8.89
C PRO A 18 18.03 -8.31 8.92
N CYS A 19 18.95 -9.26 8.99
CA CYS A 19 18.66 -10.69 8.88
C CYS A 19 19.56 -11.58 9.78
N GLY A 20 20.13 -11.00 10.83
CA GLY A 20 20.88 -11.75 11.84
C GLY A 20 19.97 -12.56 12.76
N SER A 21 20.53 -13.46 13.55
CA SER A 21 19.78 -14.31 14.51
C SER A 21 19.04 -13.52 15.60
N ILE A 22 19.42 -12.26 15.82
CA ILE A 22 18.78 -11.34 16.78
C ILE A 22 17.75 -10.42 16.12
N ASP A 23 17.70 -10.38 14.78
CA ASP A 23 16.75 -9.54 14.05
C ASP A 23 15.37 -10.20 14.03
N LYS A 24 14.31 -9.39 13.98
CA LYS A 24 12.96 -9.91 13.86
C LYS A 24 12.75 -10.57 12.49
N PRO A 25 11.97 -11.65 12.40
CA PRO A 25 11.61 -12.23 11.11
C PRO A 25 10.79 -11.23 10.28
N ILE A 26 10.78 -11.45 8.96
CA ILE A 26 9.84 -10.79 8.05
C ILE A 26 8.42 -11.07 8.54
N GLN A 27 7.63 -10.02 8.69
CA GLN A 27 6.21 -10.10 9.04
C GLN A 27 5.38 -9.98 7.76
N LYS A 28 4.40 -10.86 7.61
CA LYS A 28 3.38 -10.80 6.56
C LYS A 28 2.13 -10.12 7.12
N PHE A 29 1.68 -9.07 6.46
CA PHE A 29 0.56 -8.22 6.90
C PHE A 29 -0.72 -8.51 6.13
N THR A 30 -0.61 -8.89 4.85
CA THR A 30 -1.74 -9.34 4.03
C THR A 30 -1.37 -10.61 3.25
N GLY A 31 -2.37 -11.40 2.87
CA GLY A 31 -2.22 -12.50 1.92
C GLY A 31 -2.34 -12.04 0.46
N ASN A 32 -2.30 -13.01 -0.45
CA ASN A 32 -2.47 -12.79 -1.89
C ASN A 32 -3.93 -12.44 -2.25
N SER A 33 -4.90 -13.13 -1.65
CA SER A 33 -6.34 -12.96 -1.92
C SER A 33 -7.15 -12.58 -0.68
N ASP A 34 -6.49 -12.37 0.45
CA ASP A 34 -7.12 -12.05 1.73
C ASP A 34 -6.31 -10.98 2.47
N CYS A 35 -7.01 -10.16 3.25
CA CYS A 35 -6.38 -9.12 4.06
C CYS A 35 -5.86 -9.67 5.41
N GLY A 36 -6.11 -10.95 5.73
CA GLY A 36 -5.85 -11.52 7.06
C GLY A 36 -6.88 -11.10 8.12
N ASN A 37 -6.62 -11.49 9.37
CA ASN A 37 -7.49 -11.16 10.52
C ASN A 37 -7.54 -9.65 10.79
N ALA A 38 -8.52 -9.21 11.60
CA ALA A 38 -8.60 -7.83 12.05
C ALA A 38 -7.25 -7.35 12.64
N PRO A 39 -6.78 -6.15 12.29
CA PRO A 39 -5.47 -5.66 12.71
C PRO A 39 -5.41 -5.52 14.24
N THR A 40 -4.38 -6.10 14.86
CA THR A 40 -4.16 -6.01 16.32
C THR A 40 -3.06 -5.03 16.70
N ASP A 41 -2.39 -4.42 15.71
CA ASP A 41 -1.35 -3.43 15.88
C ASP A 41 -1.44 -2.32 14.81
N ALA A 42 -0.86 -1.16 15.13
CA ALA A 42 -0.95 0.04 14.31
C ALA A 42 -0.29 -0.08 12.93
N MET A 43 0.72 -0.94 12.77
CA MET A 43 1.38 -1.13 11.47
C MET A 43 0.50 -1.98 10.55
N THR A 44 -0.06 -3.08 11.07
CA THR A 44 -1.03 -3.89 10.34
C THR A 44 -2.27 -3.05 9.97
N GLU A 45 -2.76 -2.21 10.88
CA GLU A 45 -3.86 -1.27 10.62
C GLU A 45 -3.55 -0.33 9.44
N GLN A 46 -2.36 0.27 9.42
CA GLN A 46 -1.93 1.16 8.33
C GLN A 46 -1.80 0.43 6.99
N LEU A 47 -1.24 -0.79 6.97
CA LEU A 47 -1.01 -1.54 5.73
C LEU A 47 -2.31 -2.10 5.14
N HIS A 48 -3.22 -2.56 5.99
CA HIS A 48 -4.57 -2.93 5.56
C HIS A 48 -5.31 -1.74 4.93
N ALA A 49 -5.25 -0.58 5.58
CA ALA A 49 -5.86 0.63 5.06
C ALA A 49 -5.18 1.14 3.78
N PHE A 50 -3.87 0.92 3.63
CA PHE A 50 -3.15 1.25 2.40
C PHE A 50 -3.62 0.38 1.22
N SER A 51 -3.74 -0.95 1.40
CA SER A 51 -4.30 -1.82 0.36
C SER A 51 -5.73 -1.42 -0.01
N HIS A 52 -6.58 -1.15 0.99
CA HIS A 52 -7.95 -0.68 0.76
C HIS A 52 -7.97 0.66 -0.01
N PHE A 53 -7.14 1.61 0.39
CA PHE A 53 -7.00 2.89 -0.29
C PHE A 53 -6.61 2.72 -1.76
N ILE A 54 -5.66 1.83 -2.08
CA ILE A 54 -5.27 1.58 -3.48
C ILE A 54 -6.44 1.00 -4.29
N GLY A 55 -7.18 0.05 -3.71
CA GLY A 55 -8.38 -0.52 -4.34
C GLY A 55 -9.43 0.54 -4.66
N VAL A 56 -9.73 1.41 -3.71
CA VAL A 56 -10.70 2.51 -3.88
C VAL A 56 -10.17 3.59 -4.84
N TYR A 57 -8.93 4.02 -4.66
CA TYR A 57 -8.31 5.11 -5.44
C TYR A 57 -8.19 4.76 -6.92
N SER A 58 -7.97 3.48 -7.23
CA SER A 58 -7.90 2.97 -8.60
C SER A 58 -9.25 2.59 -9.20
N ASP A 59 -10.36 2.86 -8.50
CA ASP A 59 -11.71 2.43 -8.91
C ASP A 59 -11.77 0.91 -9.18
N GLY A 60 -11.04 0.14 -8.37
CA GLY A 60 -10.95 -1.30 -8.53
C GLY A 60 -10.00 -1.81 -9.62
N ASP A 61 -9.31 -0.93 -10.35
CA ASP A 61 -8.40 -1.32 -11.43
C ASP A 61 -7.04 -1.84 -10.91
N ALA A 62 -6.73 -1.62 -9.63
CA ALA A 62 -5.53 -2.16 -9.01
C ALA A 62 -5.74 -2.51 -7.53
N MET A 63 -5.09 -3.59 -7.09
CA MET A 63 -5.02 -3.95 -5.68
C MET A 63 -3.59 -4.34 -5.34
N LEU A 64 -3.01 -3.69 -4.33
CA LEU A 64 -1.75 -4.15 -3.72
C LEU A 64 -2.05 -5.10 -2.57
N CYS A 65 -1.44 -6.28 -2.61
CA CYS A 65 -1.56 -7.33 -1.62
C CYS A 65 -0.21 -7.98 -1.36
N ASP A 66 -0.20 -9.09 -0.63
CA ASP A 66 1.01 -9.77 -0.16
C ASP A 66 2.01 -8.84 0.53
N LEU A 67 1.52 -7.81 1.24
CA LEU A 67 2.34 -6.83 1.93
C LEU A 67 3.08 -7.54 3.06
N GLN A 68 4.40 -7.63 2.93
CA GLN A 68 5.29 -8.22 3.92
C GLN A 68 6.56 -7.37 4.05
N GLY A 69 7.18 -7.40 5.22
CA GLY A 69 8.33 -6.54 5.47
C GLY A 69 8.88 -6.62 6.88
N LEU A 70 9.84 -5.75 7.15
CA LEU A 70 10.42 -5.55 8.48
C LEU A 70 10.97 -4.14 8.63
N TYR A 71 11.22 -3.75 9.87
CA TYR A 71 11.88 -2.49 10.17
C TYR A 71 13.37 -2.55 9.84
N ASP A 72 13.87 -1.54 9.13
CA ASP A 72 15.30 -1.34 8.94
C ASP A 72 15.99 -0.86 10.23
N ARG A 73 17.31 -0.63 10.15
CA ARG A 73 18.11 -0.12 11.28
C ARG A 73 17.68 1.28 11.74
N ARG A 74 16.96 2.03 10.90
CA ARG A 74 16.42 3.37 11.17
C ARG A 74 14.98 3.32 11.68
N LYS A 75 14.44 2.13 11.93
CA LYS A 75 13.05 1.91 12.37
C LYS A 75 12.03 2.38 11.33
N VAL A 76 12.36 2.29 10.06
CA VAL A 76 11.43 2.49 8.95
C VAL A 76 10.94 1.13 8.48
N MET A 77 9.62 0.95 8.37
CA MET A 77 9.05 -0.27 7.78
C MET A 77 9.42 -0.33 6.30
N VAL A 78 10.11 -1.38 5.89
CA VAL A 78 10.43 -1.66 4.49
C VAL A 78 9.60 -2.85 4.04
N LEU A 79 8.70 -2.59 3.10
CA LEU A 79 7.93 -3.62 2.42
C LEU A 79 8.79 -4.23 1.30
N ILE A 80 8.67 -5.54 1.14
CA ILE A 80 9.38 -6.32 0.13
C ILE A 80 8.39 -7.19 -0.63
N ASP A 81 8.73 -7.47 -1.89
CA ASP A 81 7.98 -8.35 -2.78
C ASP A 81 6.45 -8.13 -2.76
N PRO A 82 5.95 -6.88 -2.89
CA PRO A 82 4.52 -6.66 -2.95
C PRO A 82 3.94 -7.30 -4.22
N GLN A 83 2.73 -7.81 -4.12
CA GLN A 83 1.98 -8.34 -5.26
C GLN A 83 0.91 -7.34 -5.68
N MET A 84 0.66 -7.23 -6.99
CA MET A 84 -0.39 -6.38 -7.54
C MET A 84 -1.32 -7.19 -8.44
N HIS A 85 -2.62 -7.09 -8.17
CA HIS A 85 -3.65 -7.57 -9.09
C HIS A 85 -4.18 -6.38 -9.88
N THR A 86 -4.43 -6.56 -11.18
CA THR A 86 -4.97 -5.51 -12.05
C THR A 86 -6.40 -5.81 -12.49
N GLY A 87 -7.16 -4.78 -12.84
CA GLY A 87 -8.51 -4.87 -13.39
C GLY A 87 -8.55 -5.46 -14.80
N GLU A 88 -7.39 -5.79 -15.40
CA GLU A 88 -7.30 -6.31 -16.76
C GLU A 88 -7.98 -7.68 -16.89
N THR A 89 -9.00 -7.71 -17.73
CA THR A 89 -9.77 -8.93 -18.01
C THR A 89 -9.07 -9.80 -19.04
N ASN A 90 -8.19 -9.24 -19.87
CA ASN A 90 -7.42 -10.02 -20.83
C ASN A 90 -6.32 -10.84 -20.13
N SER A 91 -6.56 -12.14 -19.99
CA SER A 91 -5.62 -13.09 -19.39
C SER A 91 -4.31 -13.23 -20.14
N GLU A 92 -4.27 -12.93 -21.45
CA GLU A 92 -3.06 -13.06 -22.27
C GLU A 92 -2.01 -11.98 -21.94
N ASN A 93 -2.45 -10.86 -21.38
CA ASN A 93 -1.58 -9.74 -20.98
C ASN A 93 -1.20 -9.76 -19.49
N ARG A 94 -1.64 -10.78 -18.73
CA ARG A 94 -1.38 -10.81 -17.29
C ARG A 94 0.07 -11.13 -17.01
N ILE A 95 0.66 -10.28 -16.18
CA ILE A 95 2.02 -10.48 -15.67
C ILE A 95 1.98 -11.65 -14.68
N TYR A 96 3.11 -12.35 -14.56
CA TYR A 96 3.30 -13.42 -13.59
C TYR A 96 2.76 -13.01 -12.20
N TRP A 97 1.84 -13.85 -11.66
CA TRP A 97 1.15 -13.70 -10.38
C TRP A 97 0.03 -12.65 -10.30
N ASP A 98 -0.30 -11.96 -11.38
CA ASP A 98 -1.54 -11.17 -11.44
C ASP A 98 -2.76 -12.09 -11.66
N ASN A 99 -3.59 -12.23 -10.63
CA ASN A 99 -4.82 -13.04 -10.68
C ASN A 99 -6.05 -12.25 -11.15
N GLY A 100 -5.86 -10.97 -11.48
CA GLY A 100 -6.84 -10.11 -12.10
C GLY A 100 -8.02 -9.73 -11.18
N PRO A 101 -9.17 -9.33 -11.78
CA PRO A 101 -10.34 -8.83 -11.04
C PRO A 101 -10.91 -9.81 -10.00
N VAL A 102 -10.74 -11.11 -10.20
CA VAL A 102 -11.21 -12.14 -9.27
C VAL A 102 -10.49 -12.02 -7.92
N ALA A 103 -9.17 -11.84 -7.94
CA ALA A 103 -8.39 -11.68 -6.71
C ALA A 103 -8.62 -10.32 -6.05
N ILE A 104 -8.81 -9.26 -6.85
CA ILE A 104 -9.22 -7.93 -6.33
C ILE A 104 -10.52 -8.06 -5.54
N LYS A 105 -11.54 -8.68 -6.14
CA LYS A 105 -12.84 -8.88 -5.50
C LYS A 105 -12.72 -9.71 -4.22
N GLN A 106 -12.00 -10.83 -4.27
CA GLN A 106 -11.79 -11.69 -3.10
C GLN A 106 -11.11 -10.94 -1.94
N PHE A 107 -10.07 -10.17 -2.26
CA PHE A 107 -9.35 -9.38 -1.27
C PHE A 107 -10.27 -8.32 -0.63
N MET A 108 -11.04 -7.60 -1.45
CA MET A 108 -11.99 -6.59 -0.96
C MET A 108 -13.11 -7.19 -0.13
N ASP A 109 -13.74 -8.27 -0.58
CA ASP A 109 -14.77 -8.99 0.17
C ASP A 109 -14.24 -9.50 1.53
N HIS A 110 -12.96 -9.88 1.59
CA HIS A 110 -12.31 -10.25 2.84
C HIS A 110 -12.07 -9.03 3.73
N HIS A 111 -11.47 -7.97 3.20
CA HIS A 111 -11.14 -6.76 3.95
C HIS A 111 -12.40 -6.10 4.53
N LEU A 112 -13.48 -6.00 3.76
CA LEU A 112 -14.73 -5.35 4.18
C LEU A 112 -15.37 -5.99 5.42
N ARG A 113 -15.11 -7.28 5.69
CA ARG A 113 -15.60 -7.97 6.90
C ARG A 113 -14.92 -7.49 8.19
N VAL A 114 -13.70 -6.97 8.10
CA VAL A 114 -12.89 -6.51 9.24
C VAL A 114 -12.56 -5.02 9.17
N CYS A 115 -13.05 -4.32 8.14
CA CYS A 115 -12.71 -2.92 7.88
C CYS A 115 -13.20 -1.98 8.98
N SER A 116 -14.35 -2.27 9.60
CA SER A 116 -14.90 -1.51 10.73
C SER A 116 -14.00 -1.50 11.95
N GLU A 117 -13.18 -2.54 12.11
CA GLU A 117 -12.19 -2.68 13.18
C GLU A 117 -10.89 -1.93 12.87
N ASN A 118 -10.70 -1.48 11.62
CA ASN A 118 -9.53 -0.71 11.20
C ASN A 118 -9.77 0.80 11.37
N GLY A 119 -9.22 1.37 12.44
CA GLY A 119 -9.33 2.80 12.74
C GLY A 119 -8.70 3.73 11.70
N VAL A 120 -7.70 3.29 10.92
CA VAL A 120 -7.13 4.07 9.81
C VAL A 120 -8.13 4.13 8.66
N CYS A 121 -8.74 3.01 8.26
CA CYS A 121 -9.82 2.98 7.27
C CYS A 121 -10.96 3.93 7.67
N ASN A 122 -11.39 3.86 8.94
CA ASN A 122 -12.44 4.70 9.49
C ASN A 122 -12.08 6.19 9.41
N ARG A 123 -10.88 6.57 9.85
CA ARG A 123 -10.42 7.98 9.81
C ARG A 123 -10.26 8.53 8.39
N LEU A 124 -9.96 7.67 7.43
CA LEU A 124 -9.83 8.02 6.02
C LEU A 124 -11.19 7.98 5.28
N GLY A 125 -12.27 7.54 5.93
CA GLY A 125 -13.59 7.41 5.31
C GLY A 125 -13.66 6.36 4.20
N LEU A 126 -12.76 5.37 4.20
CA LEU A 126 -12.64 4.42 3.07
C LEU A 126 -13.86 3.51 2.91
N GLN A 127 -14.64 3.29 3.96
CA GLN A 127 -15.87 2.47 3.90
C GLN A 127 -16.99 3.13 3.13
N GLU A 128 -17.01 4.46 3.11
CA GLU A 128 -18.05 5.24 2.43
C GLU A 128 -17.75 5.41 0.94
N LEU A 129 -16.49 5.19 0.55
CA LEU A 129 -16.04 5.21 -0.83
C LEU A 129 -16.43 3.86 -1.46
N GLN A 130 -17.55 3.87 -2.17
CA GLN A 130 -18.07 2.68 -2.82
C GLN A 130 -17.11 2.21 -3.92
N TYR A 131 -16.69 0.95 -3.81
CA TYR A 131 -16.19 0.19 -4.95
C TYR A 131 -17.41 -0.17 -5.80
N GLU A 132 -17.53 0.44 -6.97
CA GLU A 132 -18.44 -0.01 -8.01
C GLU A 132 -17.59 -0.76 -9.04
N PRO A 133 -17.71 -2.09 -9.18
CA PRO A 133 -16.94 -2.82 -10.19
C PRO A 133 -17.27 -2.20 -11.55
N ALA A 134 -16.24 -1.72 -12.25
CA ALA A 134 -16.41 -1.09 -13.56
C ALA A 134 -17.30 -1.99 -14.43
N SER A 135 -18.47 -1.46 -14.83
CA SER A 135 -19.34 -2.15 -15.76
C SER A 135 -18.53 -2.49 -17.01
N PRO A 136 -18.67 -3.69 -17.60
CA PRO A 136 -17.89 -4.08 -18.78
C PRO A 136 -18.07 -3.13 -19.98
N ASN A 137 -19.07 -2.24 -19.94
CA ASN A 137 -19.35 -1.22 -20.95
C ASN A 137 -18.99 0.21 -20.53
N SER A 138 -18.45 0.44 -19.33
CA SER A 138 -18.04 1.78 -18.91
C SER A 138 -16.78 2.20 -19.68
N PRO A 139 -16.75 3.40 -20.28
CA PRO A 139 -15.53 3.93 -20.88
C PRO A 139 -14.45 4.02 -19.79
N ARG A 140 -13.27 3.40 -20.00
CA ARG A 140 -12.16 3.58 -19.07
C ARG A 140 -11.89 5.08 -18.90
N PRO A 141 -11.69 5.56 -17.65
CA PRO A 141 -11.19 6.91 -17.43
C PRO A 141 -9.95 7.10 -18.30
N GLN A 142 -10.01 8.02 -19.26
CA GLN A 142 -8.85 8.32 -20.09
C GLN A 142 -7.77 8.81 -19.13
N THR A 143 -6.60 8.16 -19.17
CA THR A 143 -5.44 8.60 -18.41
C THR A 143 -5.29 10.10 -18.72
N PRO A 144 -5.32 10.99 -17.71
CA PRO A 144 -5.15 12.40 -17.98
C PRO A 144 -3.85 12.55 -18.78
N PRO A 145 -3.85 13.35 -19.87
CA PRO A 145 -2.66 13.50 -20.69
C PRO A 145 -1.48 13.83 -19.79
N PRO A 146 -0.28 13.26 -20.04
CA PRO A 146 0.88 13.52 -19.21
C PRO A 146 1.02 15.03 -19.06
N GLN A 147 0.93 15.50 -17.82
CA GLN A 147 1.06 16.93 -17.51
C GLN A 147 2.51 17.32 -17.83
N SER A 148 2.76 17.62 -19.09
CA SER A 148 4.00 18.24 -19.54
C SER A 148 4.11 19.58 -18.80
N ASN A 149 5.18 19.73 -18.02
CA ASN A 149 5.61 20.97 -17.37
C ASN A 149 5.10 21.28 -15.95
N ILE A 150 5.09 20.31 -15.03
CA ILE A 150 5.41 20.66 -13.63
C ILE A 150 6.94 20.74 -13.52
N ARG A 151 7.50 21.92 -13.81
CA ARG A 151 8.86 22.23 -13.34
C ARG A 151 8.84 22.12 -11.82
N PRO A 152 9.76 21.36 -11.19
CA PRO A 152 9.91 21.44 -9.74
C PRO A 152 10.18 22.90 -9.38
N ARG A 153 9.32 23.49 -8.55
CA ARG A 153 9.59 24.80 -7.96
C ARG A 153 10.93 24.69 -7.27
N SER A 154 11.91 25.47 -7.73
CA SER A 154 13.16 25.69 -7.01
C SER A 154 12.80 26.15 -5.61
N VAL A 155 13.01 25.30 -4.61
CA VAL A 155 12.85 25.67 -3.21
C VAL A 155 13.99 26.62 -2.90
N SER A 156 13.76 27.93 -3.02
CA SER A 156 14.68 28.94 -2.51
C SER A 156 14.76 28.76 -1.00
N HIS A 157 15.87 28.21 -0.51
CA HIS A 157 16.19 28.19 0.91
C HIS A 157 16.37 29.63 1.39
N SER A 158 15.27 30.24 1.85
CA SER A 158 15.33 31.45 2.65
C SER A 158 15.73 31.05 4.09
N PRO A 159 16.69 31.74 4.73
CA PRO A 159 17.09 31.43 6.10
C PRO A 159 15.89 31.56 7.04
N ARG A 160 15.54 30.48 7.76
CA ARG A 160 14.51 30.51 8.80
C ARG A 160 15.02 31.33 10.00
N GLU A 161 14.45 32.51 10.20
CA GLU A 161 14.49 33.20 11.48
C GLU A 161 13.89 32.32 12.59
N ARG A 162 14.64 32.14 13.68
CA ARG A 162 14.17 31.46 14.90
C ARG A 162 13.09 32.32 15.58
N LYS A 163 11.82 32.00 15.37
CA LYS A 163 10.74 32.49 16.23
C LYS A 163 10.76 31.76 17.59
N LYS A 164 10.77 32.56 18.67
CA LYS A 164 10.72 32.11 20.07
C LYS A 164 9.43 31.31 20.37
N PRO A 165 9.46 30.36 21.32
CA PRO A 165 8.30 29.53 21.65
C PRO A 165 7.22 30.36 22.36
N HIS A 166 5.99 30.30 21.83
CA HIS A 166 4.79 30.77 22.53
C HIS A 166 4.32 29.72 23.55
N ARG A 167 3.95 30.22 24.73
CA ARG A 167 3.44 29.46 25.89
C ARG A 167 2.21 28.61 25.55
N ALA A 168 2.15 27.45 26.19
CA ALA A 168 1.06 26.48 26.16
C ALA A 168 -0.27 27.09 26.63
N GLY A 169 -1.33 26.88 25.85
CA GLY A 169 -2.72 27.09 26.24
C GLY A 169 -3.30 25.82 26.84
N THR A 170 -3.90 25.96 28.02
CA THR A 170 -4.64 24.92 28.76
C THR A 170 -5.97 24.56 28.10
N PHE A 171 -6.21 23.27 27.92
CA PHE A 171 -7.50 22.70 27.51
C PHE A 171 -8.34 22.41 28.77
N LYS A 172 -9.60 22.84 28.80
CA LYS A 172 -10.61 22.44 29.80
C LYS A 172 -11.61 21.48 29.14
N PRO A 173 -12.05 20.40 29.79
CA PRO A 173 -13.12 19.56 29.29
C PRO A 173 -14.50 20.16 29.61
N SER A 174 -15.45 20.04 28.69
CA SER A 174 -16.87 20.26 28.97
C SER A 174 -17.51 18.95 29.39
N LEU A 175 -18.11 18.94 30.58
CA LEU A 175 -19.06 17.93 31.02
C LEU A 175 -20.38 18.15 30.29
N HIS A 176 -20.87 17.10 29.62
CA HIS A 176 -22.30 16.80 29.50
C HIS A 176 -22.46 15.28 29.47
#